data_AF-A0A136KUU6-F1
#
_entry.id   AF-A0A136KUU6-F1
#
_cell.length_a   1.000
_cell.length_b   1.000
_cell.length_c   1.000
_cell.angle_alpha   90.00
_cell.angle_beta   90.00
_cell.angle_gamma   90.00
#
_symmetry.space_group_name_H-M   'P 1'
#
loop_
_entity.id
_entity.type
_entity.pdbx_description
1 polymer ?
#
loop_
_entity_poly.entity_id
_entity_poly.type
_entity_poly.pdbx_seq_one_letter_code
_entity_poly.pdbx_strand_id
1 'polypeptide(L)'
;MKRIQILFIILLAIFLITQAIFSLHWPLTHDEAPLFYETFLMQNGKIPYKDFFDFQMPGSYIIYYFLGTLSNFGALRIRLLDIFILATIIFITYQALKK
;
A
#
# COMPACT_ATOMS: atom_id res chain seq x y z
N MET A 1 -23.34 22.94 -1.22
CA MET A 1 -22.79 21.60 -0.90
C MET A 1 -21.91 21.04 -2.02
N LYS A 2 -22.39 20.90 -3.27
CA LYS A 2 -21.59 20.37 -4.39
C LYS A 2 -20.23 21.05 -4.64
N ARG A 3 -20.16 22.38 -4.57
CA ARG A 3 -18.90 23.13 -4.73
C ARG A 3 -17.86 22.77 -3.67
N ILE A 4 -18.30 22.56 -2.42
CA ILE A 4 -17.42 22.19 -1.30
C ILE A 4 -16.91 20.75 -1.49
N GLN A 5 -17.77 19.83 -1.93
CA GLN A 5 -17.39 18.45 -2.22
C GLN A 5 -16.32 18.38 -3.34
N ILE A 6 -16.50 19.14 -4.42
CA ILE A 6 -15.52 19.21 -5.52
C ILE A 6 -14.18 19.76 -5.03
N LEU A 7 -14.20 20.85 -4.26
CA LEU A 7 -12.98 21.42 -3.68
C LEU A 7 -12.25 20.39 -2.81
N PHE A 8 -12.98 19.63 -1.99
CA PHE A 8 -12.39 18.59 -1.16
C PHE A 8 -11.73 17.47 -1.98
N ILE A 9 -12.40 16.98 -3.04
CA ILE A 9 -11.81 15.98 -3.94
C ILE A 9 -10.56 16.50 -4.64
N ILE A 10 -10.56 17.77 -5.08
CA ILE A 10 -9.37 18.40 -5.69
C ILE A 10 -8.21 18.44 -4.68
N LEU A 11 -8.47 18.84 -3.43
CA LEU A 11 -7.45 18.85 -2.38
C LEU A 11 -6.88 17.46 -2.12
N LEU A 12 -7.73 16.42 -2.07
CA LEU A 12 -7.29 15.04 -1.93
C LEU A 12 -6.45 14.56 -3.12
N ALA A 13 -6.82 14.96 -4.34
CA ALA A 13 -6.04 14.62 -5.54
C ALA A 13 -4.66 15.30 -5.54
N ILE A 14 -4.58 16.58 -5.14
CA ILE A 14 -3.31 17.29 -4.97
C ILE A 14 -2.45 16.62 -3.89
N PHE A 15 -3.06 16.23 -2.78
CA PHE A 15 -2.37 15.52 -1.70
C PHE A 15 -1.82 14.18 -2.18
N LEU A 16 -2.60 13.40 -2.94
CA LEU A 16 -2.14 12.15 -3.55
C LEU A 16 -0.92 12.36 -4.45
N ILE A 17 -0.95 13.36 -5.33
CA ILE A 17 0.18 13.67 -6.23
C ILE A 17 1.42 14.04 -5.42
N THR A 18 1.24 14.83 -4.37
CA THR A 18 2.34 15.22 -3.48
C THR A 18 2.93 13.99 -2.78
N GLN A 19 2.09 13.14 -2.20
CA GLN A 19 2.55 11.89 -1.59
C GLN A 19 3.29 10.99 -2.60
N ALA A 20 2.77 10.84 -3.82
CA ALA A 20 3.43 10.07 -4.87
C ALA A 20 4.85 10.56 -5.15
N ILE A 21 5.03 11.88 -5.29
CA ILE A 21 6.35 12.50 -5.56
C ILE A 21 7.30 12.29 -4.37
N PHE A 22 6.85 12.59 -3.15
CA PHE A 22 7.70 12.49 -1.96
C PHE A 22 8.04 11.05 -1.61
N SER A 23 7.11 10.11 -1.83
CA SER A 23 7.31 8.68 -1.56
C SER A 23 8.49 8.09 -2.33
N LEU A 24 8.90 8.68 -3.45
CA LEU A 24 10.03 8.20 -4.25
C LEU A 24 11.33 8.08 -3.45
N HIS A 25 11.49 8.89 -2.39
CA HIS A 25 12.70 8.94 -1.56
C HIS A 25 12.56 8.14 -0.25
N TRP A 26 11.39 7.58 0.05
CA TRP A 26 11.13 6.94 1.33
C TRP A 26 11.70 5.52 1.40
N PRO A 27 12.58 5.18 2.35
CA PRO A 27 13.00 3.81 2.56
C PRO A 27 11.85 2.94 3.07
N LEU A 28 11.90 1.63 2.78
CA LEU A 28 11.02 0.65 3.43
C LEU A 28 11.33 0.67 4.93
N THR A 29 10.36 1.10 5.73
CA THR A 29 10.51 1.31 7.18
C THR A 29 9.23 0.93 7.89
N HIS A 30 9.29 0.92 9.23
CA HIS A 30 8.13 0.66 10.09
C HIS A 30 7.48 -0.69 9.75
N ASP A 31 6.15 -0.71 9.58
CA ASP A 31 5.36 -1.93 9.45
C ASP A 31 5.57 -2.65 8.11
N GLU A 32 6.03 -1.93 7.07
CA GLU A 32 6.29 -2.52 5.75
C GLU A 32 7.53 -3.42 5.77
N ALA A 33 8.55 -3.06 6.56
CA ALA A 33 9.82 -3.76 6.58
C ALA A 33 9.72 -5.20 7.14
N PRO A 34 9.07 -5.45 8.30
CA PRO A 34 8.80 -6.81 8.79
C PRO A 34 8.01 -7.65 7.81
N LEU A 35 6.92 -7.12 7.23
CA LEU A 35 6.08 -7.86 6.29
C LEU A 35 6.83 -8.26 5.00
N PHE A 36 7.68 -7.37 4.47
CA PHE A 36 8.55 -7.71 3.35
C PHE A 36 9.60 -8.76 3.72
N TYR A 37 10.19 -8.65 4.91
CA TYR A 37 11.19 -9.61 5.38
C TYR A 37 10.58 -11.00 5.62
N GLU A 38 9.41 -11.06 6.23
CA GLU A 38 8.69 -12.31 6.49
C GLU A 38 8.25 -12.99 5.20
N THR A 39 7.78 -12.22 4.22
CA THR A 39 7.44 -12.77 2.90
C THR A 39 8.68 -13.18 2.11
N PHE A 40 9.83 -12.54 2.34
CA PHE A 40 11.13 -13.02 1.85
C PHE A 40 11.51 -14.36 2.49
N LEU A 41 11.31 -14.53 3.81
CA LEU A 41 11.51 -15.81 4.49
C LEU A 41 10.57 -16.89 3.92
N MET A 42 9.31 -16.55 3.63
CA MET A 42 8.36 -17.44 2.97
C MET A 42 8.82 -17.88 1.59
N GLN A 43 9.39 -16.97 0.80
CA GLN A 43 9.95 -17.30 -0.51
C GLN A 43 11.11 -18.31 -0.39
N ASN A 44 11.81 -18.30 0.75
CA ASN A 44 12.87 -19.23 1.10
C ASN A 44 12.38 -20.46 1.90
N GLY A 45 11.07 -20.74 1.88
CA GLY A 45 10.48 -21.97 2.41
C GLY A 45 10.10 -21.93 3.90
N LYS A 46 10.13 -20.77 4.55
CA LYS A 46 9.64 -20.61 5.93
C LYS A 46 8.12 -20.48 5.97
N ILE A 47 7.49 -21.07 6.98
CA ILE A 47 6.04 -21.09 7.17
C ILE A 47 5.66 -20.14 8.32
N PRO A 48 4.82 -19.11 8.10
CA PRO A 48 4.33 -18.23 9.15
C PRO A 48 3.61 -19.01 10.26
N TYR A 49 3.75 -18.55 11.50
CA TYR A 49 3.22 -19.17 12.74
C TYR A 49 3.77 -20.56 13.08
N LYS A 50 4.71 -21.08 12.27
CA LYS A 50 5.42 -22.33 12.55
C LYS A 50 6.91 -22.10 12.71
N ASP A 51 7.52 -21.45 11.72
CA ASP A 51 8.96 -21.18 11.71
C ASP A 51 9.29 -19.77 12.23
N PHE A 52 8.34 -18.84 12.16
CA PHE A 52 8.43 -17.51 12.75
C PHE A 52 7.04 -17.02 13.16
N PHE A 53 6.98 -16.13 14.16
CA PHE A 53 5.73 -15.56 14.67
C PHE A 53 5.62 -14.09 14.28
N ASP A 54 4.41 -13.68 13.90
CA ASP A 54 4.00 -12.29 13.72
C ASP A 54 2.53 -12.16 14.18
N PHE A 55 2.17 -10.98 14.66
CA PHE A 55 0.84 -10.64 15.16
C PHE A 55 -0.14 -10.22 14.06
N GLN A 56 0.33 -9.97 12.83
CA GLN A 56 -0.54 -9.69 11.69
C GLN A 56 -1.40 -10.91 11.33
N MET A 57 -2.48 -10.70 10.59
CA MET A 57 -3.30 -11.81 10.07
C MET A 57 -2.68 -12.40 8.81
N PRO A 58 -2.81 -13.72 8.55
CA PRO A 58 -2.13 -14.39 7.42
C PRO A 58 -2.49 -13.83 6.04
N GLY A 59 -3.64 -13.17 5.91
CA GLY A 59 -4.09 -12.57 4.65
C GLY A 59 -3.17 -11.44 4.15
N SER A 60 -2.51 -10.69 5.04
CA SER A 60 -1.57 -9.63 4.62
C SER A 60 -0.40 -10.22 3.83
N TYR A 61 0.14 -11.36 4.26
CA TYR A 61 1.26 -12.02 3.58
C TYR A 61 0.97 -12.35 2.13
N ILE A 62 -0.26 -12.67 1.75
CA ILE A 62 -0.58 -13.04 0.36
C ILE A 62 -0.24 -11.88 -0.58
N ILE A 63 -0.64 -10.66 -0.20
CA ILE A 63 -0.41 -9.45 -1.00
C ILE A 63 1.08 -9.11 -1.02
N TYR A 64 1.72 -9.08 0.15
CA TYR A 64 3.14 -8.75 0.27
C TYR A 64 4.04 -9.79 -0.41
N TYR A 65 3.68 -11.07 -0.37
CA TYR A 65 4.40 -12.14 -1.04
C TYR A 65 4.28 -12.01 -2.56
N PHE A 66 3.08 -11.76 -3.08
CA PHE A 66 2.88 -11.55 -4.51
C PHE A 66 3.62 -10.30 -5.02
N LEU A 67 3.54 -9.19 -4.29
CA LEU A 67 4.24 -7.96 -4.64
C LEU A 67 5.75 -8.08 -4.48
N GLY A 68 6.22 -8.71 -3.40
CA GLY A 68 7.63 -8.98 -3.13
C GLY A 68 8.26 -9.85 -4.21
N THR A 69 7.63 -10.98 -4.53
CA THR A 69 8.10 -11.90 -5.59
C THR A 69 8.13 -11.23 -6.97
N LEU A 70 7.08 -10.48 -7.34
CA LEU A 70 7.06 -9.76 -8.61
C LEU A 70 8.12 -8.65 -8.67
N SER A 71 8.39 -7.98 -7.54
CA SER A 71 9.29 -6.81 -7.45
C SER A 71 10.73 -7.13 -7.10
N ASN A 72 11.06 -8.39 -6.85
CA ASN A 72 12.33 -8.76 -6.21
C ASN A 72 12.56 -7.97 -4.90
N PHE A 73 11.49 -7.79 -4.11
CA PHE A 73 11.46 -7.10 -2.82
C PHE A 73 11.91 -5.63 -2.88
N GLY A 74 11.66 -4.96 -4.00
CA GLY A 74 11.97 -3.53 -4.19
C GLY A 74 10.84 -2.58 -3.78
N ALA A 75 11.20 -1.42 -3.22
CA ALA A 75 10.26 -0.41 -2.71
C ALA A 75 9.34 0.23 -3.78
N LEU A 76 9.69 0.16 -5.06
CA LEU A 76 8.93 0.87 -6.10
C LEU A 76 7.49 0.31 -6.25
N ARG A 77 7.31 -1.00 -6.14
CA ARG A 77 6.01 -1.63 -6.43
C ARG A 77 5.03 -1.53 -5.26
N ILE A 78 5.51 -1.46 -4.02
CA ILE A 78 4.63 -1.18 -2.87
C ILE A 78 4.06 0.24 -2.99
N ARG A 79 4.88 1.21 -3.39
CA ARG A 79 4.42 2.59 -3.63
C ARG A 79 3.36 2.68 -4.72
N LEU A 80 3.51 1.89 -5.80
CA LEU A 80 2.47 1.81 -6.84
C LEU A 80 1.15 1.25 -6.28
N LEU A 81 1.22 0.27 -5.38
CA LEU A 81 0.05 -0.24 -4.69
C LEU A 81 -0.58 0.85 -3.80
N ASP A 82 0.20 1.56 -3.01
CA ASP A 82 -0.30 2.63 -2.13
C ASP A 82 -1.01 3.73 -2.92
N ILE A 83 -0.37 4.20 -4.00
CA ILE A 83 -0.93 5.20 -4.91
C ILE A 83 -2.22 4.67 -5.54
N PHE A 84 -2.24 3.40 -5.98
CA PHE A 84 -3.42 2.78 -6.56
C PHE A 84 -4.58 2.68 -5.56
N ILE A 85 -4.32 2.28 -4.32
CA ILE A 85 -5.32 2.20 -3.26
C ILE A 85 -5.88 3.59 -2.95
N LEU A 86 -5.01 4.58 -2.74
CA LEU A 86 -5.43 5.96 -2.45
C LEU A 86 -6.24 6.57 -3.61
N ALA A 87 -5.80 6.36 -4.86
CA ALA A 87 -6.55 6.80 -6.04
C ALA A 87 -7.94 6.13 -6.11
N THR A 88 -8.00 4.82 -5.82
CA THR A 88 -9.26 4.07 -5.78
C THR A 88 -10.20 4.60 -4.71
N ILE A 89 -9.70 4.90 -3.51
CA ILE A 89 -10.49 5.48 -2.42
C ILE A 89 -11.02 6.86 -2.81
N ILE A 90 -10.18 7.73 -3.40
CA ILE A 90 -10.62 9.06 -3.88
C ILE A 90 -11.72 8.90 -4.94
N PHE A 91 -11.55 7.97 -5.88
CA PHE A 91 -12.55 7.71 -6.92
C PHE A 91 -13.88 7.20 -6.33
N ILE A 92 -13.84 6.24 -5.42
CA ILE A 92 -15.04 5.73 -4.73
C ILE A 92 -15.72 6.86 -3.95
N THR A 93 -14.94 7.70 -3.28
CA THR A 93 -15.45 8.87 -2.54
C THR A 93 -16.15 9.85 -3.46
N TYR A 94 -15.57 10.16 -4.62
CA TYR A 94 -16.22 10.98 -5.64
C TYR A 94 -17.55 10.37 -6.11
N GLN A 95 -17.58 9.07 -6.39
CA GLN A 95 -18.78 8.36 -6.83
C GLN A 95 -19.87 8.35 -5.75
N ALA A 96 -19.49 8.22 -4.47
CA ALA A 96 -20.39 8.28 -3.35
C ALA A 96 -20.99 9.68 -3.14
N LEU A 97 -20.20 10.74 -3.30
CA LEU A 97 -20.64 12.14 -3.16
C LEU A 97 -21.44 12.66 -4.35
N LYS A 98 -21.31 12.01 -5.52
CA LYS A 98 -22.07 12.34 -6.73
C LYS A 98 -23.54 11.90 -6.66
N LYS A 99 -23.81 10.81 -5.92
CA LYS A 99 -25.17 10.31 -5.65
C LYS A 99 -25.93 11.30 -4.77
#